data_AF-A0A9D0NV55-F1
#
_entry.id   AF-A0A9D0NV55-F1
#
_cell.length_a   1.000
_cell.length_b   1.000
_cell.length_c   1.000
_cell.angle_alpha   90.00
_cell.angle_beta   90.00
_cell.angle_gamma   90.00
#
_symmetry.space_group_name_H-M   'P 1'
#
loop_
_entity.id
_entity.type
_entity.pdbx_description
1 polymer ?
#
loop_
_entity_poly.entity_id
_entity_poly.type
_entity_poly.pdbx_seq_one_letter_code
_entity_poly.pdbx_strand_id
1 'polypeptide(L)'
;MIKQLLALDGMLVICHFRDDGTLVEGYGLMGEDMMQRLAKFAHDYKRMVQGNTDQFSMFTQLPGWAPPRGWNVRGAQYTVCSVGNLVCFIDNAEASLNEVMRELDEAASY
;
A
#
# COMPACT_ATOMS: atom_id res chain seq x y z
N MET A 1 -6.95 8.05 11.32
CA MET A 1 -7.25 6.72 11.91
C MET A 1 -6.12 5.72 11.69
N ILE A 2 -5.27 5.91 10.68
CA ILE A 2 -4.26 4.91 10.29
C ILE A 2 -3.14 4.68 11.31
N LYS A 3 -2.95 5.59 12.28
CA LYS A 3 -1.92 5.44 13.33
C LYS A 3 -2.07 4.14 14.13
N GLN A 4 -3.29 3.64 14.31
CA GLN A 4 -3.55 2.39 15.03
C GLN A 4 -2.93 1.16 14.36
N LEU A 5 -2.68 1.21 13.04
CA LEU A 5 -2.03 0.13 12.29
C LEU A 5 -0.57 -0.08 12.71
N LEU A 6 0.05 0.89 13.40
CA LEU A 6 1.38 0.71 14.00
C LEU A 6 1.41 -0.33 15.12
N ALA A 7 0.26 -0.75 15.64
CA ALA A 7 0.18 -1.82 16.62
C ALA A 7 0.35 -3.22 16.00
N LEU A 8 0.33 -3.34 14.67
CA LEU A 8 0.59 -4.61 13.99
C LEU A 8 2.08 -4.96 14.06
N ASP A 9 2.36 -6.23 14.34
CA ASP A 9 3.74 -6.74 14.39
C ASP A 9 4.47 -6.50 13.07
N GLY A 10 5.73 -6.08 13.16
CA GLY A 10 6.56 -5.75 12.01
C GLY A 10 6.14 -4.52 11.20
N MET A 11 5.14 -3.73 11.63
CA MET A 11 4.77 -2.47 10.95
C MET A 11 5.83 -1.38 11.19
N LEU A 12 6.58 -1.03 10.14
CA LEU A 12 7.65 -0.03 10.24
C LEU A 12 7.15 1.39 9.95
N VAL A 13 6.23 1.53 8.99
CA VAL A 13 5.61 2.82 8.63
C VAL A 13 4.28 2.58 7.94
N ILE A 14 3.33 3.50 8.14
CA ILE A 14 2.07 3.61 7.40
C ILE A 14 1.88 5.06 6.95
N CYS A 15 1.51 5.26 5.70
CA CYS A 15 1.25 6.57 5.11
C CYS A 15 -0.10 6.57 4.38
N HIS A 16 -0.79 7.71 4.44
CA HIS A 16 -1.94 8.04 3.60
C HIS A 16 -1.52 9.14 2.63
N PHE A 17 -1.87 8.97 1.35
CA PHE A 17 -1.50 9.90 0.29
C PHE A 17 -2.69 10.25 -0.62
N ARG A 18 -2.67 11.44 -1.23
CA ARG A 18 -3.69 11.88 -2.18
C ARG A 18 -3.51 11.23 -3.55
N ASP A 19 -4.49 11.38 -4.44
CA ASP A 19 -4.42 10.87 -5.81
C ASP A 19 -3.38 11.57 -6.71
N ASP A 20 -2.64 12.54 -6.19
CA ASP A 20 -1.46 13.14 -6.84
C ASP A 20 -0.13 12.65 -6.22
N GLY A 21 -0.18 11.77 -5.21
CA GLY A 21 0.97 11.25 -4.49
C GLY A 21 1.45 12.13 -3.33
N THR A 22 0.76 13.24 -3.02
CA THR A 22 1.08 14.08 -1.86
C THR A 22 0.79 13.35 -0.56
N LEU A 23 1.76 13.34 0.36
CA LEU A 23 1.57 12.80 1.72
C LEU A 23 0.50 13.61 2.48
N VAL A 24 -0.49 12.92 3.04
CA VAL A 24 -1.52 13.52 3.92
C VAL A 24 -1.11 13.38 5.38
N GLU A 25 -0.83 12.15 5.80
CA GLU A 25 -0.34 11.80 7.13
C GLU A 25 0.52 10.54 7.05
N GLY A 26 1.49 10.41 7.96
CA GLY A 26 2.36 9.24 8.05
C GLY A 26 2.85 9.01 9.47
N TYR A 27 2.99 7.76 9.86
CA TYR A 27 3.44 7.37 11.20
C TYR A 27 4.39 6.18 11.10
N GLY A 28 5.42 6.15 11.96
CA GLY A 28 6.36 5.04 12.07
C GLY A 28 7.81 5.48 12.23
N LEU A 29 8.73 4.62 11.82
CA LEU A 29 10.17 4.75 12.01
C LEU A 29 10.88 5.53 10.89
N MET A 30 10.15 6.00 9.87
CA MET A 30 10.70 6.81 8.78
C MET A 30 10.58 8.31 9.08
N GLY A 31 11.58 9.09 8.67
CA GLY A 31 11.49 10.56 8.67
C GLY A 31 10.51 11.08 7.61
N GLU A 32 10.04 12.30 7.77
CA GLU A 32 9.01 12.91 6.90
C GLU A 32 9.40 12.91 5.42
N ASP A 33 10.62 13.29 5.08
CA ASP A 33 11.13 13.28 3.70
C ASP A 33 11.03 11.90 3.05
N MET A 34 11.27 10.83 3.82
CA MET A 34 11.16 9.46 3.31
C MET A 34 9.70 9.04 3.16
N MET A 35 8.83 9.45 4.09
CA MET A 35 7.38 9.20 3.99
C MET A 35 6.78 9.91 2.76
N GLN A 36 7.23 11.12 2.44
CA GLN A 36 6.82 11.83 1.23
C GLN A 36 7.27 11.08 -0.04
N ARG A 37 8.49 10.53 -0.05
CA ARG A 37 8.98 9.69 -1.16
C ARG A 37 8.20 8.39 -1.26
N LEU A 38 7.86 7.76 -0.13
CA LEU A 38 7.04 6.54 -0.10
C LEU A 38 5.63 6.78 -0.65
N ALA A 39 5.00 7.89 -0.28
CA ALA A 39 3.70 8.30 -0.83
C ALA A 39 3.75 8.48 -2.36
N LYS A 40 4.78 9.18 -2.86
CA LYS A 40 5.00 9.36 -4.31
C LYS A 40 5.22 8.03 -5.02
N PHE A 41 6.07 7.17 -4.45
CA PHE A 41 6.31 5.83 -4.96
C PHE A 41 5.03 5.00 -5.03
N ALA A 42 4.22 5.03 -3.97
CA ALA A 42 2.99 4.25 -3.88
C ALA A 42 1.95 4.68 -4.92
N HIS A 43 1.79 6.00 -5.10
CA HIS A 43 0.95 6.56 -6.15
C HIS A 43 1.40 6.10 -7.55
N ASP A 44 2.69 6.20 -7.85
CA ASP A 44 3.22 5.86 -9.18
C ASP A 44 3.08 4.34 -9.44
N TYR A 45 3.33 3.50 -8.43
CA TYR A 45 3.16 2.05 -8.53
C TYR A 45 1.69 1.64 -8.67
N LYS A 46 0.77 2.29 -7.94
CA LYS A 46 -0.69 2.09 -8.10
C LYS A 46 -1.13 2.32 -9.54
N ARG A 47 -0.64 3.38 -10.19
CA ARG A 47 -0.94 3.68 -11.60
C ARG A 47 -0.41 2.62 -12.56
N MET A 48 0.79 2.10 -12.30
CA MET A 48 1.36 1.01 -13.08
C MET A 48 0.52 -0.27 -12.96
N VAL A 49 0.14 -0.65 -11.72
CA VAL A 49 -0.71 -1.83 -11.47
C VAL A 49 -2.07 -1.68 -12.14
N GLN A 50 -2.71 -0.51 -12.02
CA GLN A 50 -3.96 -0.20 -12.72
C GLN A 50 -3.83 -0.43 -14.23
N GLY A 51 -2.79 0.13 -14.87
CA GLY A 51 -2.56 -0.04 -16.30
C GLY A 51 -2.37 -1.50 -16.72
N ASN A 52 -1.73 -2.32 -15.89
CA ASN A 52 -1.57 -3.76 -16.14
C ASN A 52 -2.91 -4.51 -15.99
N THR A 53 -3.68 -4.22 -14.95
CA THR A 53 -4.99 -4.87 -14.74
C THR A 53 -6.03 -4.46 -15.77
N ASP A 54 -5.99 -3.21 -16.25
CA ASP A 54 -6.87 -2.71 -17.30
C ASP A 54 -6.60 -3.43 -18.62
N GLN A 55 -5.32 -3.55 -19.00
CA GLN A 55 -4.91 -4.29 -20.19
C GLN A 55 -5.31 -5.77 -20.09
N PHE A 56 -5.04 -6.41 -18.95
CA PHE A 56 -5.40 -7.81 -18.74
C PHE A 56 -6.92 -8.03 -18.84
N SER A 57 -7.72 -7.15 -18.21
CA SER A 57 -9.18 -7.19 -18.29
C SER A 57 -9.68 -7.03 -19.73
N MET A 58 -9.10 -6.08 -20.48
CA MET A 58 -9.44 -5.83 -21.88
C MET A 58 -9.13 -7.04 -22.77
N PHE A 59 -7.97 -7.68 -22.62
CA PHE A 59 -7.59 -8.81 -23.46
C PHE A 59 -8.33 -10.10 -23.13
N THR A 60 -8.62 -10.34 -21.85
CA THR A 60 -9.25 -11.60 -21.40
C THR A 60 -10.77 -11.53 -21.32
N GLN A 61 -11.34 -10.33 -21.24
CA GLN A 61 -12.76 -10.09 -20.96
C GLN A 61 -13.23 -10.71 -19.62
N LEU A 62 -12.30 -11.09 -18.73
CA LEU A 62 -12.64 -11.64 -17.42
C LEU A 62 -13.03 -10.52 -16.46
N PRO A 63 -14.15 -10.66 -15.72
CA PRO A 63 -14.54 -9.69 -14.70
C PRO A 63 -13.63 -9.78 -13.47
N GLY A 64 -13.60 -8.71 -12.67
CA GLY A 64 -13.00 -8.71 -11.33
C GLY A 64 -11.49 -8.38 -11.27
N TRP A 65 -10.86 -8.06 -12.40
CA TRP A 65 -9.44 -7.70 -12.45
C TRP A 65 -9.18 -6.19 -12.31
N ALA A 66 -10.05 -5.35 -12.85
CA ALA A 66 -9.98 -3.89 -12.75
C ALA A 66 -11.23 -3.31 -12.06
N PRO A 67 -11.08 -2.30 -11.19
CA PRO A 67 -9.82 -1.77 -10.68
C PRO A 67 -9.14 -2.72 -9.66
N PRO A 68 -7.80 -2.70 -9.56
CA PRO A 68 -7.09 -3.45 -8.53
C PRO A 68 -7.35 -2.83 -7.16
N ARG A 69 -7.61 -3.67 -6.15
CA ARG A 69 -7.78 -3.22 -4.76
C ARG A 69 -6.48 -2.76 -4.11
N GLY A 70 -5.39 -3.47 -4.39
CA GLY A 70 -4.09 -3.20 -3.81
C GLY A 70 -2.98 -4.00 -4.47
N TRP A 71 -1.77 -3.84 -3.97
CA TRP A 71 -0.57 -4.49 -4.45
C TRP A 71 0.46 -4.61 -3.32
N ASN A 72 1.43 -5.51 -3.49
CA ASN A 72 2.59 -5.58 -2.63
C ASN A 72 3.86 -5.87 -3.43
N VAL A 73 5.00 -5.35 -2.96
CA VAL A 73 6.33 -5.65 -3.49
C VAL A 73 7.13 -6.29 -2.37
N ARG A 74 7.36 -7.60 -2.49
CA ARG A 74 8.09 -8.39 -1.49
C ARG A 74 9.58 -8.43 -1.80
N GLY A 75 10.37 -7.82 -0.94
CA GLY A 75 11.82 -7.98 -0.88
C GLY A 75 12.23 -9.13 0.04
N ALA A 76 13.54 -9.32 0.24
CA ALA A 76 14.06 -10.36 1.13
C ALA A 76 13.69 -10.10 2.59
N GLN A 77 13.94 -8.87 3.08
CA GLN A 77 13.73 -8.49 4.49
C GLN A 77 12.42 -7.73 4.70
N TYR A 78 12.00 -6.95 3.71
CA TYR A 78 10.85 -6.05 3.84
C TYR A 78 9.85 -6.23 2.72
N THR A 79 8.59 -5.88 2.97
CA THR A 79 7.54 -5.79 1.96
C THR A 79 6.91 -4.40 1.97
N VAL A 80 6.69 -3.82 0.79
CA VAL A 80 5.81 -2.66 0.63
C VAL A 80 4.41 -3.17 0.32
N CYS A 81 3.39 -2.72 1.04
CA CYS A 81 1.99 -3.06 0.76
C CYS A 81 1.19 -1.77 0.55
N SER A 82 0.23 -1.79 -0.36
CA SER A 82 -0.67 -0.66 -0.59
C SER A 82 -2.06 -1.12 -0.95
N VAL A 83 -3.06 -0.47 -0.34
CA VAL A 83 -4.49 -0.67 -0.62
C VAL A 83 -5.13 0.72 -0.69
N GLY A 84 -5.90 0.98 -1.75
CA GLY A 84 -6.47 2.30 -1.99
C GLY A 84 -5.42 3.42 -2.05
N ASN A 85 -5.41 4.28 -1.03
CA ASN A 85 -4.51 5.43 -0.88
C ASN A 85 -3.62 5.31 0.37
N LEU A 86 -3.50 4.08 0.89
CA LEU A 86 -2.63 3.74 2.00
C LEU A 86 -1.42 2.98 1.48
N VAL A 87 -0.26 3.19 2.11
CA VAL A 87 0.95 2.42 1.87
C VAL A 87 1.68 2.16 3.18
N CYS A 88 2.17 0.94 3.35
CA CYS A 88 3.00 0.58 4.48
C CYS A 88 4.28 -0.14 4.08
N PHE A 89 5.26 -0.12 4.99
CA PHE A 89 6.49 -0.89 4.92
C PHE A 89 6.52 -1.83 6.12
N ILE A 90 6.71 -3.13 5.89
CA ILE A 90 6.69 -4.14 6.95
C ILE A 90 7.96 -4.98 6.95
N ASP A 91 8.39 -5.43 8.13
CA ASP A 91 9.42 -6.44 8.32
C ASP A 91 8.85 -7.85 8.11
N ASN A 92 9.43 -8.60 7.18
CA ASN A 92 8.97 -9.93 6.82
C ASN A 92 9.19 -10.98 7.93
N ALA A 93 10.10 -10.72 8.87
CA ALA A 93 10.39 -11.63 9.97
C ALA A 93 9.31 -11.59 11.07
N GLU A 94 8.61 -10.46 11.19
CA GLU A 94 7.64 -10.20 12.26
C GLU A 94 6.21 -10.10 11.73
N ALA A 95 6.02 -9.48 10.56
CA ALA A 95 4.69 -9.16 10.06
C ALA A 95 3.98 -10.34 9.39
N SER A 96 2.70 -10.51 9.72
CA SER A 96 1.77 -11.35 8.97
C SER A 96 1.22 -10.57 7.76
N LEU A 97 1.65 -10.93 6.54
CA LEU A 97 1.18 -10.27 5.31
C LEU A 97 -0.35 -10.33 5.17
N ASN A 98 -0.97 -11.46 5.53
CA ASN A 98 -2.41 -11.64 5.41
C ASN A 98 -3.17 -10.70 6.36
N GLU A 99 -2.67 -10.54 7.59
CA GLU A 99 -3.23 -9.60 8.56
C GLU A 99 -3.06 -8.17 8.07
N VAL A 100 -1.85 -7.77 7.71
CA VAL A 100 -1.57 -6.41 7.20
C VAL A 100 -2.48 -6.05 6.02
N MET A 101 -2.64 -6.95 5.03
CA MET A 101 -3.48 -6.66 3.86
C MET A 101 -4.96 -6.53 4.23
N ARG A 102 -5.46 -7.31 5.20
CA ARG A 102 -6.84 -7.20 5.69
C ARG A 102 -7.07 -5.87 6.40
N GLU A 103 -6.20 -5.52 7.34
CA GLU A 103 -6.33 -4.28 8.12
C GLU A 103 -6.18 -3.03 7.22
N LEU A 104 -5.35 -3.11 6.16
CA LEU A 104 -5.26 -2.05 5.15
C LEU A 104 -6.55 -1.91 4.32
N ASP A 105 -7.19 -3.01 3.93
CA ASP A 105 -8.46 -3.00 3.16
C ASP A 105 -9.60 -2.42 3.99
N GLU A 106 -9.67 -2.79 5.27
CA GLU A 106 -10.60 -2.19 6.23
C GLU A 106 -10.31 -0.69 6.39
N ALA A 107 -9.05 -0.30 6.64
CA ALA A 107 -8.66 1.09 6.85
C ALA A 107 -8.89 1.98 5.61
N ALA A 108 -8.74 1.44 4.40
CA ALA A 108 -8.95 2.18 3.14
C ALA A 108 -10.43 2.42 2.81
N SER A 109 -11.35 1.76 3.54
CA SER A 109 -12.79 1.88 3.33
C SER A 109 -13.46 2.98 4.17
N TYR A 110 -12.69 3.68 5.02
CA TYR A 110 -13.16 4.75 5.91
C TYR A 110 -12.86 6.16 5.40
#